data_AF-A0A4S1X2M4-F1
#
_entry.id   AF-A0A4S1X2M4-F1
#
_cell.length_a   1.000
_cell.length_b   1.000
_cell.length_c   1.000
_cell.angle_alpha   90.00
_cell.angle_beta   90.00
_cell.angle_gamma   90.00
#
_symmetry.space_group_name_H-M   'P 1'
#
loop_
_entity.id
_entity.type
_entity.pdbx_description
1 polymer ?
#
loop_
_entity_poly.entity_id
_entity_poly.type
_entity_poly.pdbx_seq_one_letter_code
_entity_poly.pdbx_strand_id
1 'polypeptide(L)'
;MSLAVALALAAASDLEGPGRFCGYAPIIDLIAGERVVTLGGGIHSGTFRWEGAFGQLDVIGIGWASPPDSAGKAKRTSKGHLLFPPRRERGRYRVALWNGRNGVAYFSTPHRLTRQQLAAIDRVDLFEEGEEPVGCKLRTIFSWE
;
A
#
# COMPACT_ATOMS: atom_id res chain seq x y z
N MET A 1 -30.13 -25.45 -18.45
CA MET A 1 -29.56 -25.25 -17.10
C MET A 1 -28.35 -24.35 -17.24
N SER A 2 -28.49 -23.05 -16.98
CA SER A 2 -27.36 -22.12 -17.02
C SER A 2 -26.65 -22.10 -15.66
N LEU A 3 -25.35 -22.41 -15.63
CA LEU A 3 -24.50 -22.10 -14.50
C LEU A 3 -24.29 -20.59 -14.45
N ALA A 4 -24.85 -19.93 -13.43
CA ALA A 4 -24.45 -18.59 -13.07
C ALA A 4 -23.17 -18.67 -12.23
N VAL A 5 -22.04 -18.25 -12.80
CA VAL A 5 -20.80 -18.04 -12.05
C VAL A 5 -20.98 -16.79 -11.19
N ALA A 6 -21.14 -16.98 -9.88
CA ALA A 6 -21.15 -15.89 -8.93
C ALA A 6 -19.72 -15.31 -8.82
N LEU A 7 -19.48 -14.20 -9.50
CA LEU A 7 -18.33 -13.34 -9.21
C LEU A 7 -18.54 -12.77 -7.81
N ALA A 8 -17.90 -13.38 -6.80
CA ALA A 8 -17.80 -12.79 -5.47
C ALA A 8 -17.00 -11.49 -5.61
N LEU A 9 -17.70 -10.35 -5.65
CA LEU A 9 -17.09 -9.05 -5.41
C LEU A 9 -16.46 -9.12 -4.02
N ALA A 10 -15.13 -9.10 -3.94
CA ALA A 10 -14.43 -8.98 -2.67
C ALA A 10 -14.98 -7.75 -1.95
N ALA A 11 -15.65 -7.97 -0.82
CA ALA A 11 -16.20 -6.89 -0.04
C ALA A 11 -15.06 -5.96 0.40
N ALA A 12 -15.27 -4.65 0.27
CA ALA A 12 -14.40 -3.66 0.88
C ALA A 12 -14.38 -3.93 2.39
N SER A 13 -13.22 -4.32 2.90
CA SER A 13 -12.98 -4.51 4.33
C SER A 13 -12.29 -3.27 4.86
N ASP A 14 -12.74 -2.80 6.01
CA ASP A 14 -12.13 -1.69 6.71
C ASP A 14 -11.38 -2.15 7.96
N LEU A 15 -10.31 -1.43 8.27
CA LEU A 15 -9.58 -1.55 9.52
C LEU A 15 -9.37 -0.16 10.10
N GLU A 16 -9.90 0.08 11.29
CA GLU A 16 -9.60 1.26 12.09
C GLU A 16 -8.40 1.00 12.99
N GLY A 17 -7.58 2.04 13.18
CA GLY A 17 -6.47 2.02 14.10
C GLY A 17 -6.91 2.16 15.57
N PRO A 18 -6.17 1.58 16.52
CA PRO A 18 -4.87 0.94 16.33
C PRO A 18 -4.96 -0.49 15.80
N GLY A 19 -4.17 -0.82 14.79
CA GLY A 19 -4.19 -2.13 14.15
C GLY A 19 -3.19 -2.28 13.03
N ARG A 20 -2.70 -3.50 12.80
CA ARG A 20 -1.78 -3.80 11.70
C ARG A 20 -2.55 -4.27 10.47
N PHE A 21 -2.43 -3.53 9.38
CA PHE A 21 -2.86 -3.92 8.06
C PHE A 21 -1.70 -4.55 7.29
N CYS A 22 -1.94 -5.70 6.65
CA CYS A 22 -0.97 -6.40 5.81
C CYS A 22 -1.53 -6.54 4.41
N GLY A 23 -1.10 -5.64 3.51
CA GLY A 23 -1.53 -5.58 2.13
C GLY A 23 -0.66 -6.42 1.19
N TYR A 24 -0.83 -6.28 -0.13
CA TYR A 24 0.08 -6.86 -1.12
C TYR A 24 1.42 -6.10 -1.14
N ALA A 25 2.36 -6.49 -0.28
CA ALA A 25 3.62 -5.81 0.09
C ALA A 25 3.57 -4.78 1.24
N PRO A 26 2.69 -3.75 1.29
CA PRO A 26 2.78 -2.77 2.37
C PRO A 26 2.19 -3.29 3.69
N ILE A 27 2.94 -3.07 4.77
CA ILE A 27 2.47 -3.24 6.14
C ILE A 27 2.29 -1.85 6.75
N ILE A 28 1.09 -1.60 7.26
CA ILE A 28 0.74 -0.35 7.92
C ILE A 28 0.30 -0.65 9.34
N ASP A 29 1.11 -0.20 10.30
CA ASP A 29 0.72 -0.11 11.70
C ASP A 29 -0.13 1.14 11.87
N LEU A 30 -1.45 1.00 11.79
CA LEU A 30 -2.40 2.10 11.99
C LEU A 30 -2.34 2.58 13.43
N ILE A 31 -2.26 3.90 13.61
CA ILE A 31 -2.43 4.55 14.91
C ILE A 31 -3.89 4.98 15.10
N ALA A 32 -4.25 5.39 16.31
CA ALA A 32 -5.60 5.86 16.61
C ALA A 32 -6.01 7.02 15.66
N GLY A 33 -7.22 6.93 15.12
CA GLY A 33 -7.76 7.92 14.15
C GLY A 33 -7.35 7.67 12.71
N GLU A 34 -6.65 6.58 12.41
CA GLU A 34 -6.38 6.16 11.04
C GLU A 34 -7.26 5.00 10.60
N ARG A 35 -7.46 4.89 9.29
CA ARG A 35 -8.31 3.87 8.71
C ARG A 35 -7.78 3.39 7.36
N VAL A 36 -7.84 2.08 7.15
CA VAL A 36 -7.68 1.46 5.82
C VAL A 36 -9.03 1.00 5.33
N VAL A 37 -9.35 1.27 4.07
CA VAL A 37 -10.51 0.72 3.36
C VAL A 37 -10.00 0.00 2.12
N THR A 38 -10.12 -1.32 2.07
CA THR A 38 -9.69 -2.10 0.91
C THR A 38 -10.66 -1.87 -0.25
N LEU A 39 -10.13 -1.65 -1.46
CA LEU A 39 -10.94 -1.29 -2.63
C LEU A 39 -10.98 -2.42 -3.68
N GLY A 40 -9.88 -3.16 -3.83
CA GLY A 40 -9.81 -4.29 -4.75
C GLY A 40 -8.46 -4.99 -4.69
N GLY A 41 -8.37 -6.18 -5.26
CA GLY A 41 -7.15 -6.97 -5.30
C GLY A 41 -7.14 -7.97 -6.44
N GLY A 42 -5.94 -8.30 -6.91
CA GLY A 42 -5.64 -9.41 -7.78
C GLY A 42 -4.45 -10.20 -7.22
N ILE A 43 -3.94 -11.18 -7.96
CA ILE A 43 -3.02 -12.20 -7.44
C ILE A 43 -1.76 -11.63 -6.74
N HIS A 44 -1.09 -10.64 -7.35
CA HIS A 44 0.15 -10.05 -6.82
C HIS A 44 0.00 -8.58 -6.40
N SER A 45 -1.22 -8.03 -6.38
CA SER A 45 -1.42 -6.61 -6.14
C SER A 45 -2.77 -6.28 -5.55
N GLY A 46 -2.86 -5.17 -4.82
CA GLY A 46 -4.14 -4.68 -4.34
C GLY A 46 -4.15 -3.20 -4.08
N THR A 47 -5.36 -2.67 -4.02
CA THR A 47 -5.64 -1.26 -3.82
C THR A 47 -6.43 -1.05 -2.55
N PHE A 48 -6.07 0.00 -1.83
CA PHE A 48 -6.78 0.43 -0.63
C PHE A 48 -6.66 1.93 -0.49
N ARG A 49 -7.60 2.51 0.25
CA ARG A 49 -7.55 3.89 0.70
C ARG A 49 -7.03 3.93 2.12
N TRP A 50 -6.16 4.88 2.40
CA TRP A 50 -5.62 5.13 3.72
C TRP A 50 -5.92 6.55 4.17
N GLU A 51 -6.58 6.66 5.30
CA GLU A 51 -7.09 7.91 5.86
C GLU A 51 -6.52 8.14 7.25
N GLY A 52 -6.34 9.41 7.61
CA GLY A 52 -5.94 9.84 8.94
C GLY A 52 -5.86 11.36 9.04
N ALA A 53 -5.24 11.87 10.11
CA ALA A 53 -5.03 13.31 10.28
C ALA A 53 -4.17 13.95 9.15
N PHE A 54 -3.39 13.14 8.43
CA PHE A 54 -2.63 13.57 7.26
C PHE A 54 -3.49 13.74 5.99
N GLY A 55 -4.79 13.45 6.06
CA GLY A 55 -5.71 13.40 4.92
C GLY A 55 -5.85 11.99 4.37
N GLN A 56 -5.93 11.88 3.03
CA GLN A 56 -6.19 10.62 2.33
C GLN A 56 -5.06 10.31 1.33
N LEU A 57 -4.73 9.02 1.21
CA LEU A 57 -3.87 8.46 0.17
C LEU A 57 -4.58 7.26 -0.48
N ASP A 58 -4.61 7.23 -1.80
CA ASP A 58 -4.95 6.00 -2.54
C ASP A 58 -3.66 5.21 -2.74
N VAL A 59 -3.66 3.96 -2.31
CA VAL A 59 -2.47 3.12 -2.25
C VAL A 59 -2.62 1.91 -3.17
N ILE A 60 -1.56 1.59 -3.90
CA ILE A 60 -1.42 0.35 -4.67
C ILE A 60 -0.20 -0.40 -4.13
N GLY A 61 -0.42 -1.56 -3.53
CA GLY A 61 0.64 -2.48 -3.16
C GLY A 61 0.84 -3.54 -4.25
N ILE A 62 2.09 -3.89 -4.54
CA ILE A 62 2.48 -4.92 -5.50
C ILE A 62 3.60 -5.77 -4.87
N GLY A 63 3.37 -7.08 -4.75
CA GLY A 63 4.34 -8.05 -4.20
C GLY A 63 5.45 -8.45 -5.19
N TRP A 64 5.16 -8.34 -6.49
CA TRP A 64 6.08 -8.70 -7.57
C TRP A 64 6.23 -7.57 -8.59
N ALA A 65 7.16 -6.65 -8.34
CA ALA A 65 7.42 -5.50 -9.18
C ALA A 65 8.91 -5.30 -9.46
N SER A 66 9.22 -4.77 -10.64
CA SER A 66 10.53 -4.20 -10.95
C SER A 66 10.77 -2.91 -10.16
N PRO A 67 12.04 -2.47 -10.00
CA PRO A 67 12.35 -1.21 -9.36
C PRO A 67 11.57 -0.04 -9.98
N PRO A 68 11.00 0.88 -9.17
CA PRO A 68 10.33 2.06 -9.70
C PRO A 68 11.28 2.94 -10.52
N ASP A 69 10.84 3.35 -11.70
CA ASP A 69 11.57 4.34 -12.51
C ASP A 69 11.49 5.73 -11.87
N SER A 70 12.65 6.39 -11.75
CA SER A 70 12.78 7.68 -11.12
C SER A 70 14.04 8.42 -11.59
N ALA A 71 13.84 9.64 -12.08
CA ALA A 71 14.92 10.57 -12.43
C ALA A 71 15.63 11.20 -11.21
N GLY A 72 15.14 10.99 -9.98
CA GLY A 72 15.70 11.60 -8.77
C GLY A 72 16.26 10.59 -7.77
N LYS A 73 17.06 11.09 -6.83
CA LYS A 73 17.68 10.26 -5.78
C LYS A 73 16.63 9.83 -4.76
N ALA A 74 16.45 8.51 -4.61
CA ALA A 74 15.64 7.95 -3.55
C ALA A 74 16.28 8.21 -2.17
N LYS A 75 15.45 8.38 -1.13
CA LYS A 75 15.88 8.43 0.27
C LYS A 75 15.53 7.12 0.98
N ARG A 76 16.19 6.84 2.10
CA ARG A 76 15.81 5.73 3.00
C ARG A 76 14.70 6.19 3.96
N THR A 77 13.72 5.34 4.21
CA THR A 77 12.68 5.57 5.24
C THR A 77 13.13 5.06 6.60
N SER A 78 12.35 5.30 7.67
CA SER A 78 12.61 4.73 8.99
C SER A 78 12.67 3.19 9.01
N LYS A 79 12.07 2.54 8.01
CA LYS A 79 12.08 1.08 7.82
C LYS A 79 13.20 0.59 6.89
N GLY A 80 14.05 1.49 6.39
CA GLY A 80 15.15 1.16 5.48
C GLY A 80 14.76 1.00 4.02
N HIS A 81 13.48 1.18 3.66
CA HIS A 81 13.00 1.12 2.28
C HIS A 81 13.40 2.35 1.47
N LEU A 82 13.44 2.22 0.15
CA LEU A 82 13.71 3.32 -0.78
C LEU A 82 12.43 4.08 -1.10
N LEU A 83 12.33 5.33 -0.62
CA LEU A 83 11.30 6.27 -1.01
C LEU A 83 11.79 7.13 -2.17
N PHE A 84 11.14 6.99 -3.31
CA PHE A 84 11.42 7.79 -4.49
C PHE A 84 10.80 9.19 -4.36
N PRO A 85 11.33 10.21 -5.05
CA PRO A 85 10.73 11.54 -4.99
C PRO A 85 9.33 11.57 -5.61
N PRO A 86 8.40 12.40 -5.11
CA PRO A 86 7.09 12.56 -5.71
C PRO A 86 7.16 13.02 -7.16
N ARG A 87 6.31 12.43 -8.01
CA ARG A 87 6.14 12.82 -9.42
C ARG A 87 4.67 13.02 -9.75
N ARG A 88 4.38 13.75 -10.82
CA ARG A 88 3.02 13.87 -11.35
C ARG A 88 2.82 12.87 -12.47
N GLU A 89 1.83 12.00 -12.34
CA GLU A 89 1.52 10.94 -13.29
C GLU A 89 0.00 10.82 -13.44
N ARG A 90 -0.49 10.81 -14.69
CA ARG A 90 -1.94 10.70 -15.01
C ARG A 90 -2.81 11.66 -14.19
N GLY A 91 -2.35 12.90 -14.04
CA GLY A 91 -3.07 13.95 -13.31
C GLY A 91 -2.92 13.92 -11.79
N ARG A 92 -2.29 12.90 -11.20
CA ARG A 92 -2.13 12.74 -9.74
C ARG A 92 -0.69 12.90 -9.31
N TYR A 93 -0.48 13.28 -8.06
CA TYR A 93 0.84 13.21 -7.43
C TYR A 93 1.02 11.83 -6.82
N ARG A 94 2.14 11.20 -7.16
CA ARG A 94 2.45 9.83 -6.77
C ARG A 94 3.87 9.75 -6.22
N VAL A 95 4.05 8.92 -5.20
CA VAL A 95 5.35 8.49 -4.70
C VAL A 95 5.40 6.96 -4.66
N ALA A 96 6.58 6.40 -4.87
CA ALA A 96 6.84 4.98 -4.77
C ALA A 96 7.74 4.69 -3.56
N LEU A 97 7.41 3.64 -2.83
CA LEU A 97 8.23 3.00 -1.82
C LEU A 97 8.63 1.62 -2.34
N TRP A 98 9.90 1.26 -2.24
CA TRP A 98 10.43 -0.01 -2.72
C TRP A 98 11.35 -0.62 -1.67
N ASN A 99 11.23 -1.92 -1.44
CA ASN A 99 12.06 -2.63 -0.47
C ASN A 99 13.46 -2.97 -0.98
N GLY A 100 13.76 -2.68 -2.25
CA GLY A 100 15.04 -3.01 -2.88
C GLY A 100 15.07 -4.39 -3.54
N ARG A 101 13.95 -5.12 -3.53
CA ARG A 101 13.76 -6.41 -4.20
C ARG A 101 12.49 -6.36 -5.05
N ASN A 102 11.38 -6.98 -4.66
CA ASN A 102 10.19 -7.11 -5.51
C ASN A 102 8.95 -6.38 -4.97
N GLY A 103 8.91 -6.04 -3.68
CA GLY A 103 7.77 -5.37 -3.07
C GLY A 103 7.79 -3.85 -3.29
N VAL A 104 6.70 -3.33 -3.85
CA VAL A 104 6.51 -1.89 -4.11
C VAL A 104 5.15 -1.43 -3.58
N ALA A 105 5.12 -0.24 -3.00
CA ALA A 105 3.87 0.47 -2.72
C ALA A 105 3.88 1.85 -3.37
N TYR A 106 2.80 2.18 -4.07
CA TYR A 106 2.57 3.49 -4.66
C TYR A 106 1.49 4.24 -3.90
N PHE A 107 1.76 5.48 -3.51
CA PHE A 107 0.83 6.34 -2.78
C PHE A 107 0.47 7.54 -3.65
N SER A 108 -0.81 7.80 -3.84
CA SER A 108 -1.31 8.79 -4.79
C SER A 108 -2.39 9.70 -4.20
N THR A 109 -2.32 10.99 -4.54
CA THR A 109 -3.34 12.01 -4.17
C THR A 109 -3.55 12.98 -5.34
N PRO A 110 -4.75 13.59 -5.50
CA PRO A 110 -4.98 14.64 -6.51
C PRO A 110 -4.13 15.90 -6.27
N HIS A 111 -3.70 16.16 -5.03
CA HIS A 111 -2.92 17.34 -4.65
C HIS A 111 -1.46 16.99 -4.37
N ARG A 112 -0.58 18.01 -4.29
CA ARG A 112 0.81 17.78 -3.90
C ARG A 112 0.88 17.06 -2.56
N LEU A 113 1.77 16.06 -2.45
CA LEU A 113 1.97 15.38 -1.17
C LEU A 113 2.44 16.36 -0.11
N THR A 114 1.75 16.35 1.03
CA THR A 114 2.09 17.18 2.19
C THR A 114 3.22 16.54 3.00
N ARG A 115 3.85 17.32 3.87
CA ARG A 115 4.85 16.78 4.82
C ARG A 115 4.26 15.70 5.72
N GLN A 116 3.00 15.83 6.13
CA GLN A 116 2.33 14.84 6.97
C GLN A 116 2.08 13.53 6.22
N GLN A 117 1.67 13.60 4.95
CA GLN A 117 1.53 12.40 4.11
C GLN A 117 2.89 11.72 3.90
N LEU A 118 3.95 12.48 3.64
CA LEU A 118 5.29 11.93 3.50
C LEU A 118 5.80 11.30 4.81
N ALA A 119 5.47 11.87 5.97
CA ALA A 119 5.78 11.29 7.27
C ALA A 119 4.99 10.01 7.55
N ALA A 120 3.71 9.96 7.15
CA ALA A 120 2.92 8.73 7.22
C ALA A 120 3.50 7.63 6.32
N ILE A 121 3.94 7.96 5.11
CA ILE A 121 4.56 7.00 4.20
C ILE A 121 5.92 6.51 4.74
N ASP A 122 6.67 7.35 5.46
CA ASP A 122 7.99 7.01 5.99
C ASP A 122 7.96 5.82 6.97
N ARG A 123 6.86 5.65 7.72
CA ARG A 123 6.69 4.54 8.67
C ARG A 123 6.13 3.26 8.06
N VAL A 124 5.76 3.26 6.77
CA VAL A 124 5.26 2.06 6.08
C VAL A 124 6.39 1.05 5.94
N ASP A 125 6.10 -0.18 6.31
CA ASP A 125 6.98 -1.32 6.04
C ASP A 125 6.59 -1.99 4.72
N LEU A 126 7.52 -2.75 4.16
CA LEU A 126 7.29 -3.58 2.99
C LEU A 126 7.86 -4.97 3.28
N PHE A 127 7.06 -6.01 3.05
CA PHE A 127 7.51 -7.40 3.08
C PHE A 127 7.66 -7.94 1.64
N GLU A 128 8.37 -9.04 1.48
CA GLU A 128 8.48 -9.76 0.21
C GLU A 128 7.38 -10.83 0.07
N GLU A 129 7.02 -11.12 -1.18
CA GLU A 129 6.25 -12.33 -1.46
C GLU A 129 7.02 -13.58 -0.97
N GLY A 130 6.35 -14.40 -0.16
CA GLY A 130 6.94 -15.54 0.55
C GLY A 130 7.29 -15.27 2.02
N GLU A 131 7.31 -14.01 2.46
CA GLU A 131 7.37 -13.67 3.89
C GLU A 131 5.95 -13.70 4.49
N GLU A 132 5.82 -14.19 5.73
CA GLU A 132 4.53 -14.16 6.44
C GLU A 132 4.50 -13.02 7.47
N PRO A 133 3.81 -11.90 7.18
CA PRO A 133 3.70 -10.81 8.15
C PRO A 133 2.83 -11.24 9.35
N VAL A 134 3.36 -11.02 10.56
CA VAL A 134 2.71 -11.41 11.82
C VAL A 134 1.90 -10.27 12.44
N GLY A 135 0.87 -10.62 13.21
CA GLY A 135 0.06 -9.68 13.98
C GLY A 135 -0.93 -8.85 13.15
N CYS A 136 -1.22 -9.27 11.91
CA CYS A 136 -2.15 -8.58 11.03
C CYS A 136 -3.59 -8.71 11.54
N LYS A 137 -4.25 -7.58 11.80
CA LYS A 137 -5.70 -7.54 12.08
C LYS A 137 -6.53 -7.62 10.79
N LEU A 138 -5.97 -7.17 9.68
CA LEU A 138 -6.54 -7.31 8.34
C LEU A 138 -5.44 -7.71 7.36
N ARG A 139 -5.70 -8.74 6.57
CA ARG A 139 -4.82 -9.26 5.51
C ARG A 139 -5.54 -9.13 4.17
N THR A 140 -4.85 -8.63 3.15
CA THR A 140 -5.31 -8.77 1.75
C THR A 140 -4.38 -9.63 0.90
N ILE A 141 -3.34 -10.21 1.49
CA ILE A 141 -2.40 -11.12 0.82
C ILE A 141 -3.07 -12.44 0.41
N PHE A 142 -2.71 -12.96 -0.76
CA PHE A 142 -2.81 -14.39 -1.05
C PHE A 142 -1.45 -15.01 -0.74
N SER A 143 -1.37 -15.80 0.32
CA SER A 143 -0.25 -16.73 0.50
C SER A 143 -0.52 -17.88 -0.45
N TRP A 144 0.38 -18.13 -1.40
CA TRP A 144 0.42 -19.42 -2.08
C TRP A 144 0.78 -20.46 -1.00
N GLU A 145 -0.17 -21.32 -0.64
CA GLU A 145 0.15 -22.61 -0.03
C GLU A 145 0.85 -23.50 -1.06
#